data_AF-A0A7X7S5Y0-F1
#
_entry.id   AF-A0A7X7S5Y0-F1
#
_cell.length_a   1.000
_cell.length_b   1.000
_cell.length_c   1.000
_cell.angle_alpha   90.00
_cell.angle_beta   90.00
_cell.angle_gamma   90.00
#
_symmetry.space_group_name_H-M   'P 1'
#
loop_
_entity.id
_entity.type
_entity.pdbx_description
1 polymer ?
#
loop_
_entity_poly.entity_id
_entity_poly.type
_entity_poly.pdbx_seq_one_letter_code
_entity_poly.pdbx_strand_id
1 'polypeptide(L)'
;MASDFLDGKMDDLTGLLPDDDPNVRVFVAQRDVCELQKRQDEIFAALGKEAYARYGPEVFLVHEKKLEAVHRELALAKDRLSEAIRAQEDKGIDESRRVCVCTCACCGHENPEGTKYCQACGAKLIEWEKIICGECGAELVPGARFCGQCGAKQP
;
A
#
# COMPACT_ATOMS: atom_id res chain seq x y z
N MET A 1 5.31 -5.07 -1.94
CA MET A 1 4.84 -6.45 -1.70
C MET A 1 3.68 -6.39 -0.73
N ALA A 2 2.46 -6.27 -1.23
CA ALA A 2 1.26 -6.14 -0.39
C ALA A 2 0.03 -6.59 -1.18
N SER A 3 -0.20 -7.91 -1.22
CA SER A 3 -1.47 -8.49 -1.67
C SER A 3 -1.60 -9.96 -1.27
N ASP A 4 -1.17 -10.33 -0.07
CA ASP A 4 -1.32 -11.71 0.44
C ASP A 4 -2.23 -11.75 1.68
N PHE A 5 -3.32 -10.96 1.68
CA PHE A 5 -4.22 -10.88 2.84
C PHE A 5 -5.62 -11.45 2.60
N LEU A 6 -5.94 -11.96 1.40
CA LEU A 6 -7.26 -12.52 1.10
C LEU A 6 -7.24 -13.89 0.41
N ASP A 7 -6.16 -14.66 0.58
CA ASP A 7 -6.15 -16.11 0.28
C ASP A 7 -6.28 -16.92 1.58
N GLY A 8 -7.27 -16.54 2.39
CA GLY A 8 -7.66 -17.28 3.58
C GLY A 8 -8.30 -18.60 3.17
N LYS A 9 -7.50 -19.67 3.16
CA LYS A 9 -7.92 -21.07 3.17
C LYS A 9 -9.04 -21.28 4.20
N MET A 10 -10.28 -21.33 3.73
CA MET A 10 -11.36 -22.07 4.40
C MET A 10 -11.34 -23.50 3.87
N ASP A 11 -10.23 -24.19 4.10
CA ASP A 11 -10.15 -25.62 3.86
C ASP A 11 -10.93 -26.33 4.98
N ASP A 12 -12.06 -26.91 4.58
CA ASP A 12 -12.70 -28.06 5.20
C ASP A 12 -13.42 -27.86 6.57
N LEU A 13 -14.53 -27.11 6.54
CA LEU A 13 -15.57 -27.16 7.59
C LEU A 13 -16.62 -28.26 7.35
N THR A 14 -16.40 -29.13 6.36
CA THR A 14 -17.35 -30.16 5.91
C THR A 14 -17.64 -31.20 7.00
N GLY A 15 -16.86 -31.24 8.10
CA GLY A 15 -17.07 -32.12 9.26
C GLY A 15 -17.66 -31.47 10.53
N LEU A 16 -18.06 -30.19 10.50
CA LEU A 16 -18.48 -29.44 11.70
C LEU A 16 -19.96 -29.07 11.76
N LEU A 17 -20.75 -29.40 10.75
CA LEU A 17 -22.18 -29.09 10.70
C LEU A 17 -23.01 -30.39 10.59
N PRO A 18 -24.17 -30.49 11.25
CA PRO A 18 -25.04 -31.65 11.11
C PRO A 18 -25.53 -31.74 9.66
N ASP A 19 -25.12 -32.80 8.95
CA ASP A 19 -25.45 -33.07 7.54
C ASP A 19 -26.96 -33.19 7.25
N ASP A 20 -27.79 -33.25 8.30
CA ASP A 20 -29.23 -33.41 8.22
C ASP A 20 -30.00 -32.07 8.21
N ASP A 21 -29.35 -30.92 8.45
CA ASP A 21 -30.01 -29.61 8.36
C ASP A 21 -30.17 -29.18 6.88
N PRO A 22 -31.41 -28.92 6.40
CA PRO A 22 -31.64 -28.52 5.01
C PRO A 22 -30.88 -27.26 4.57
N ASN A 23 -30.66 -26.29 5.46
CA ASN A 23 -29.96 -25.05 5.12
C ASN A 23 -28.45 -25.28 4.98
N VAL A 24 -27.88 -26.15 5.82
CA VAL A 24 -26.47 -26.58 5.68
C VAL A 24 -26.25 -27.24 4.34
N ARG A 25 -27.15 -28.15 3.92
CA ARG A 25 -27.07 -28.81 2.61
C ARG A 25 -27.14 -27.83 1.44
N VAL A 26 -28.05 -26.85 1.51
CA VAL A 26 -28.16 -25.81 0.48
C VAL A 26 -26.87 -25.00 0.40
N PHE A 27 -26.30 -24.59 1.54
CA PHE A 27 -25.06 -23.83 1.56
C PHE A 27 -23.87 -24.62 0.98
N VAL A 28 -23.72 -25.89 1.37
CA VAL A 28 -22.67 -26.78 0.83
C VAL A 28 -22.86 -26.95 -0.67
N ALA A 29 -24.07 -27.26 -1.14
CA ALA A 29 -24.34 -27.41 -2.57
C ALA A 29 -24.08 -26.11 -3.36
N GLN A 30 -24.41 -24.93 -2.79
CA GLN A 30 -24.12 -23.64 -3.40
C GLN A 30 -22.62 -23.39 -3.54
N ARG A 31 -21.83 -23.71 -2.50
CA ARG A 31 -20.36 -23.63 -2.53
C ARG A 31 -19.81 -24.54 -3.62
N ASP A 32 -20.24 -25.80 -3.64
CA ASP A 32 -19.75 -26.80 -4.59
C ASP A 32 -20.09 -26.40 -6.03
N VAL A 33 -21.29 -25.85 -6.28
CA VAL A 33 -21.66 -25.30 -7.59
C VAL A 33 -20.73 -24.15 -7.99
N CYS A 34 -20.45 -23.21 -7.08
CA CYS A 34 -19.56 -22.09 -7.35
C CYS A 34 -18.13 -22.56 -7.65
N GLU A 35 -17.62 -23.55 -6.90
CA GLU A 35 -16.30 -24.13 -7.11
C GLU A 35 -16.19 -24.85 -8.46
N LEU A 36 -17.17 -25.68 -8.79
CA LEU A 36 -17.22 -26.40 -10.06
C LEU A 36 -17.35 -25.45 -11.26
N GLN A 37 -18.14 -24.39 -11.13
CA GLN A 37 -18.25 -23.34 -12.15
C GLN A 37 -16.92 -22.60 -12.34
N LYS A 38 -16.25 -22.20 -11.25
CA LYS A 38 -14.92 -21.57 -11.33
C LYS A 38 -13.91 -22.49 -12.03
N ARG A 39 -13.88 -23.78 -11.67
CA ARG A 39 -13.00 -24.75 -12.30
C ARG A 39 -13.31 -24.94 -13.78
N GLN A 40 -14.59 -24.95 -14.16
CA GLN A 40 -15.01 -25.00 -15.56
C GLN A 40 -14.50 -23.78 -16.33
N ASP A 41 -14.65 -22.57 -15.78
CA ASP A 41 -14.20 -21.33 -16.40
C ASP A 41 -12.67 -21.28 -16.56
N GLU A 42 -11.92 -21.77 -15.57
CA GLU A 42 -10.46 -21.89 -15.64
C GLU A 42 -10.00 -22.84 -16.76
N ILE A 43 -10.67 -23.98 -16.91
CA ILE A 43 -10.39 -24.93 -18.00
C ILE A 43 -10.69 -24.28 -19.36
N PHE A 44 -11.84 -23.61 -19.50
CA PHE A 44 -12.17 -22.91 -20.75
C PHE A 44 -11.19 -21.77 -21.05
N ALA A 45 -10.73 -21.03 -20.04
CA ALA A 45 -9.71 -20.01 -20.22
C ALA A 45 -8.37 -20.59 -20.68
N ALA A 46 -7.96 -21.74 -20.14
CA ALA A 46 -6.75 -22.45 -20.58
C ALA A 46 -6.87 -22.92 -22.04
N LEU A 47 -7.98 -23.58 -22.38
CA LEU A 47 -8.28 -24.00 -23.75
C LEU A 47 -8.32 -22.82 -24.72
N GLY A 48 -8.92 -21.70 -24.30
CA GLY A 48 -8.96 -20.46 -25.09
C GLY A 48 -7.56 -19.90 -25.35
N LYS A 49 -6.67 -19.91 -24.36
CA LYS A 49 -5.26 -19.50 -24.54
C LYS A 49 -4.52 -20.41 -25.51
N GLU A 50 -4.66 -21.72 -25.36
CA GLU A 50 -4.05 -22.70 -26.27
C GLU A 50 -4.58 -22.57 -27.71
N ALA A 51 -5.89 -22.42 -27.87
CA ALA A 51 -6.52 -22.21 -29.17
C ALA A 51 -6.08 -20.89 -29.81
N TYR A 52 -6.04 -19.80 -29.04
CA TYR A 52 -5.56 -18.52 -29.52
C TYR A 52 -4.09 -18.58 -29.98
N ALA A 53 -3.24 -19.24 -29.20
CA ALA A 53 -1.83 -19.45 -29.55
C ALA A 53 -1.67 -20.31 -30.81
N ARG A 54 -2.52 -21.33 -30.99
CA ARG A 54 -2.45 -22.25 -32.14
C ARG A 54 -2.99 -21.66 -33.44
N TYR A 55 -4.12 -20.95 -33.38
CA TYR A 55 -4.85 -20.50 -34.57
C TYR A 55 -4.66 -19.01 -34.87
N GLY A 56 -4.16 -18.23 -33.91
CA GLY A 56 -3.89 -16.81 -34.08
C GLY A 56 -5.15 -15.92 -34.05
N PRO A 57 -4.95 -14.59 -34.08
CA PRO A 57 -6.02 -13.59 -33.94
C PRO A 57 -7.04 -13.61 -35.09
N GLU A 58 -6.60 -13.96 -36.29
CA GLU A 58 -7.40 -13.98 -37.53
C GLU A 58 -8.68 -14.81 -37.40
N VAL A 59 -8.64 -15.86 -36.57
CA VAL A 59 -9.77 -16.76 -36.31
C VAL A 59 -10.73 -16.20 -35.24
N PHE A 60 -10.26 -15.27 -34.41
CA PHE A 60 -10.97 -14.75 -33.24
C PHE A 60 -11.18 -13.22 -33.29
N LEU A 61 -11.37 -12.65 -34.49
CA LEU A 61 -11.44 -11.19 -34.76
C LEU A 61 -12.29 -10.36 -33.79
N VAL A 62 -13.45 -10.89 -33.36
CA VAL A 62 -14.34 -10.19 -32.40
C VAL A 62 -13.71 -10.11 -31.01
N HIS A 63 -13.06 -11.19 -30.58
CA HIS A 63 -12.38 -11.26 -29.29
C HIS A 63 -11.06 -10.50 -29.30
N GLU A 64 -10.37 -10.46 -30.44
CA GLU A 64 -9.16 -9.66 -30.62
C GLU A 64 -9.40 -8.18 -30.31
N LYS A 65 -10.41 -7.56 -30.94
CA LYS A 65 -10.73 -6.14 -30.67
C LYS A 65 -11.05 -5.85 -29.19
N LYS A 66 -11.74 -6.79 -28.53
CA LYS A 66 -12.04 -6.69 -27.09
C LYS A 66 -10.76 -6.82 -26.26
N LEU A 67 -9.89 -7.77 -26.61
CA LEU A 67 -8.64 -8.02 -25.92
C LEU A 67 -7.67 -6.84 -26.05
N GLU A 68 -7.57 -6.23 -27.22
CA GLU A 68 -6.80 -5.01 -27.43
C GLU A 68 -7.27 -3.84 -26.56
N ALA A 69 -8.59 -3.66 -26.42
CA ALA A 69 -9.14 -2.62 -25.57
C ALA A 69 -8.72 -2.84 -24.10
N VAL A 70 -8.87 -4.06 -23.61
CA VAL A 70 -8.46 -4.44 -22.25
C VAL A 70 -6.94 -4.28 -22.05
N HIS A 71 -6.11 -4.65 -23.04
CA HIS A 71 -4.67 -4.46 -22.95
C HIS A 71 -4.28 -2.98 -22.83
N ARG A 72 -4.95 -2.08 -23.56
CA ARG A 72 -4.73 -0.63 -23.43
C ARG A 72 -5.12 -0.13 -22.05
N GLU A 73 -6.30 -0.52 -21.55
CA GLU A 73 -6.77 -0.14 -20.22
C GLU A 73 -5.84 -0.64 -19.11
N LEU A 74 -5.36 -1.88 -19.24
CA LEU A 74 -4.44 -2.51 -18.31
C LEU A 74 -3.08 -1.78 -18.26
N ALA A 75 -2.55 -1.36 -19.41
CA ALA A 75 -1.32 -0.59 -19.48
C ALA A 75 -1.47 0.74 -18.72
N LEU A 76 -2.53 1.50 -19.01
CA LEU A 76 -2.81 2.77 -18.32
C LEU A 76 -3.01 2.58 -16.81
N ALA A 77 -3.68 1.50 -16.40
CA ALA A 77 -3.89 1.20 -14.98
C ALA A 77 -2.57 0.86 -14.26
N LYS A 78 -1.68 0.12 -14.91
CA LYS A 78 -0.35 -0.21 -14.38
C LYS A 78 0.54 1.03 -14.25
N ASP A 79 0.50 1.92 -15.24
CA ASP A 79 1.25 3.18 -15.20
C ASP A 79 0.79 4.04 -14.03
N ARG A 80 -0.52 4.27 -13.89
CA ARG A 80 -1.11 4.99 -12.74
C ARG A 80 -0.73 4.36 -11.39
N LEU A 81 -0.73 3.03 -11.30
CA LEU A 81 -0.31 2.33 -10.08
C LEU A 81 1.17 2.62 -9.76
N SER A 82 2.04 2.56 -10.77
CA SER A 82 3.47 2.82 -10.58
C SER A 82 3.75 4.27 -10.17
N GLU A 83 3.01 5.24 -10.71
CA GLU A 83 3.08 6.64 -10.32
C GLU A 83 2.60 6.86 -8.89
N ALA A 84 1.49 6.22 -8.50
CA ALA A 84 0.95 6.31 -7.14
C ALA A 84 1.93 5.72 -6.11
N ILE A 85 2.57 4.59 -6.42
CA ILE A 85 3.60 3.99 -5.56
C ILE A 85 4.79 4.93 -5.40
N ARG A 86 5.32 5.49 -6.49
CA ARG A 86 6.43 6.47 -6.43
C ARG A 86 6.08 7.70 -5.60
N ALA A 87 4.87 8.25 -5.80
CA ALA A 87 4.39 9.39 -5.03
C ALA A 87 4.22 9.05 -3.52
N GLN A 88 3.92 7.79 -3.18
CA GLN A 88 3.86 7.33 -1.79
C GLN A 88 5.26 7.24 -1.18
N GLU A 89 6.24 6.73 -1.91
CA GLU A 89 7.64 6.67 -1.48
C GLU A 89 8.22 8.09 -1.25
N ASP A 90 7.95 9.03 -2.14
CA ASP A 90 8.41 10.42 -2.02
C ASP A 90 7.83 11.12 -0.77
N LYS A 91 6.56 10.86 -0.44
CA LYS A 91 5.93 11.37 0.81
C LYS A 91 6.53 10.73 2.06
N GLY A 92 6.83 9.43 2.00
CA GLY A 92 7.49 8.72 3.11
C GLY A 92 8.90 9.27 3.40
N ILE A 93 9.62 9.72 2.36
CA ILE A 93 10.93 10.38 2.52
C ILE A 93 10.79 11.78 3.14
N ASP A 94 9.77 12.57 2.78
CA ASP A 94 9.50 13.89 3.39
C ASP A 94 9.13 13.78 4.88
N GLU A 95 8.26 12.84 5.24
CA GLU A 95 7.87 12.62 6.64
C GLU A 95 9.04 12.06 7.48
N SER A 96 9.85 11.15 6.95
CA SER A 96 11.01 10.61 7.66
C SER A 96 12.16 11.61 7.80
N ARG A 97 12.24 12.64 6.94
CA ARG A 97 13.29 13.66 6.97
C ARG A 97 12.96 14.86 7.88
N ARG A 98 11.74 14.90 8.42
CA ARG A 98 11.32 15.89 9.42
C ARG A 98 11.74 15.57 10.85
N VAL A 99 12.32 14.39 11.10
CA VAL A 99 12.82 14.05 12.45
C VAL A 99 14.01 14.94 12.79
N CYS A 100 13.78 16.03 13.53
CA CYS A 100 14.88 16.80 14.08
C CYS A 100 15.57 15.96 15.17
N VAL A 101 16.89 15.86 15.10
CA VAL A 101 17.68 15.04 16.02
C VAL A 101 18.23 15.97 17.11
N CYS A 102 17.88 15.68 18.36
CA CYS A 102 18.37 16.42 19.51
C CYS A 102 19.53 15.70 20.20
N THR A 103 20.69 16.35 20.22
CA THR A 103 21.87 15.86 20.92
C THR A 103 21.72 16.14 22.42
N CYS A 104 21.84 15.10 23.24
CA CYS A 104 21.79 15.22 24.70
C CYS A 104 23.01 16.00 25.23
N ALA A 105 22.79 17.09 25.96
CA ALA A 105 23.87 17.87 26.55
C ALA A 105 24.66 17.13 27.66
N CYS A 106 24.09 16.05 28.22
CA CYS A 106 24.73 15.27 29.29
C CYS A 106 25.66 14.17 28.74
N CYS A 107 25.27 13.46 27.68
CA CYS A 107 26.04 12.31 27.16
C CYS A 107 26.37 12.37 25.67
N GLY A 108 25.90 13.40 24.94
CA GLY A 108 26.11 13.54 23.51
C GLY A 108 25.27 12.63 22.61
N HIS A 109 24.35 11.83 23.16
CA HIS A 109 23.52 10.93 22.36
C HIS A 109 22.47 11.69 21.55
N GLU A 110 22.29 11.30 20.29
CA GLU A 110 21.27 11.83 19.37
C GLU A 110 19.91 11.17 19.63
N ASN A 111 18.88 11.97 19.94
CA ASN A 111 17.53 11.49 20.21
C ASN A 111 16.55 12.06 19.17
N PRO A 112 15.48 11.34 18.81
CA PRO A 112 14.48 11.85 17.90
C PRO A 112 13.63 12.96 18.56
N GLU A 113 13.05 13.83 17.74
CA GLU A 113 12.16 14.90 18.18
C GLU A 113 10.99 14.42 19.04
N GLY A 114 10.58 15.23 20.01
CA GLY A 114 9.49 14.89 20.94
C GLY A 114 9.88 13.96 22.10
N THR A 115 11.13 13.46 22.15
CA THR A 115 11.63 12.72 23.31
C THR A 115 11.87 13.65 24.51
N LYS A 116 11.18 13.37 25.62
CA LYS A 116 11.27 14.18 26.87
C LYS A 116 12.52 13.86 27.70
N TYR A 117 13.04 12.66 27.53
CA TYR A 117 14.21 12.14 28.25
C TYR A 117 15.14 11.45 27.25
N CYS A 118 16.44 11.58 27.48
CA CYS A 118 17.44 10.93 26.67
C CYS A 118 17.32 9.41 26.79
N GLN A 119 17.26 8.74 25.65
CA GLN A 119 17.11 7.27 25.57
C GLN A 119 18.38 6.52 26.02
N ALA A 120 19.54 7.19 26.06
CA ALA A 120 20.80 6.58 26.48
C ALA A 120 21.14 6.79 27.97
N CYS A 121 20.87 7.98 28.52
CA CYS A 121 21.30 8.32 29.88
C CYS A 121 20.16 8.75 30.83
N GLY A 122 18.93 8.88 30.34
CA GLY A 122 17.77 9.29 31.15
C GLY A 122 17.73 10.77 31.53
N ALA A 123 18.71 11.58 31.13
CA ALA A 123 18.70 13.03 31.38
C ALA A 123 17.50 13.67 30.67
N LYS A 124 16.83 14.61 31.36
CA LYS A 124 15.72 15.37 30.77
C LYS A 124 16.25 16.22 29.62
N LEU A 125 15.66 16.07 28.44
CA LEU A 125 16.00 16.88 27.28
C LEU A 125 15.27 18.22 27.40
N ILE A 126 15.96 19.31 27.10
CA ILE A 126 15.37 20.65 27.12
C ILE A 126 14.36 20.69 25.98
N GLU A 127 13.11 21.01 26.31
CA GLU A 127 12.02 21.15 25.36
C GLU A 127 12.41 22.27 24.39
N TRP A 128 12.63 21.95 23.10
CA TRP A 128 12.82 23.01 22.11
C TRP A 128 11.51 23.79 22.05
N GLU A 129 11.52 24.99 22.63
CA GLU A 129 10.51 25.98 22.33
C GLU A 129 10.42 26.09 20.81
N LYS A 130 9.21 25.92 20.28
CA LYS A 130 8.92 26.02 18.85
C LYS A 130 9.60 27.27 18.31
N ILE A 131 10.59 27.09 17.44
CA ILE A 131 11.29 28.21 16.84
C ILE A 131 10.31 28.82 15.84
N ILE A 132 9.92 30.07 16.07
CA ILE A 132 8.98 30.80 15.21
C ILE A 132 9.73 31.87 14.41
N CYS A 133 9.26 32.14 13.21
CA CYS A 133 9.78 33.20 12.38
C CYS A 133 9.48 34.56 13.02
N GLY A 134 10.53 35.36 13.28
CA GLY A 134 10.38 36.69 13.85
C GLY A 134 9.57 37.67 12.97
N GLU A 135 9.45 37.39 11.67
CA GLU A 135 8.76 38.26 10.71
C GLU A 135 7.30 37.85 10.46
N CYS A 136 7.01 36.55 10.31
CA CYS A 136 5.66 36.07 9.93
C CYS A 136 5.02 35.12 10.94
N GLY A 137 5.73 34.74 12.02
CA GLY A 137 5.22 33.83 13.05
C GLY A 137 5.10 32.36 12.63
N ALA A 138 5.46 31.99 11.40
CA ALA A 138 5.45 30.60 10.95
C ALA A 138 6.44 29.75 11.76
N GLU A 139 6.05 28.51 12.08
CA GLU A 139 6.95 27.53 12.70
C GLU A 139 8.13 27.25 11.76
N LEU A 140 9.34 27.38 12.31
CA LEU A 140 10.58 27.14 11.62
C LEU A 140 11.11 25.76 11.99
N VAL A 141 11.64 25.09 10.98
CA VAL A 141 12.44 23.88 11.20
C VAL A 141 13.73 24.30 11.92
N PRO A 142 14.17 23.57 12.96
CA PRO A 142 15.45 23.85 13.63
C PRO A 142 16.61 23.91 12.63
N GLY A 143 17.40 24.99 12.69
CA GLY A 143 18.52 25.23 11.77
C GLY A 143 18.16 25.86 10.42
N ALA A 144 16.89 26.24 10.19
CA ALA A 144 16.48 26.95 8.98
C ALA A 144 17.10 28.36 8.90
N ARG A 145 18.01 28.58 7.94
CA ARG A 145 18.62 29.91 7.67
C ARG A 145 17.64 30.91 7.05
N PHE A 146 16.57 30.43 6.44
CA PHE A 146 15.52 31.20 5.80
C PHE A 146 14.15 30.59 6.13
N CYS A 147 13.14 31.43 6.30
CA CYS A 147 11.78 30.98 6.54
C CYS A 147 11.16 30.38 5.26
N GLY A 148 10.64 29.15 5.34
CA GLY A 148 9.99 28.48 4.22
C GLY A 148 8.62 29.08 3.82
N GLN A 149 8.04 29.95 4.65
CA GLN A 149 6.78 30.65 4.35
C GLN A 149 7.00 32.05 3.78
N CYS A 150 7.85 32.88 4.41
CA CYS A 150 8.04 34.28 3.99
C CYS A 150 9.41 34.60 3.37
N GLY A 151 10.35 33.66 3.37
CA GLY A 151 11.70 33.87 2.83
C GLY A 151 12.64 34.70 3.71
N ALA A 152 12.17 35.19 4.87
CA ALA A 152 13.00 36.00 5.77
C ALA A 152 14.19 35.20 6.34
N LYS A 153 15.36 35.83 6.35
CA LYS A 153 16.59 35.26 6.93
C LYS A 153 16.46 35.16 8.45
N GLN A 154 16.81 34.01 9.01
CA GLN A 154 16.77 33.75 10.46
C GLN A 154 18.19 33.81 11.05
N PRO A 155 18.34 34.15 12.35
CA PRO A 155 19.63 34.21 13.03
C PRO A 155 20.36 32.87 13.10
#